data_AF-A0AAX3WG40-F1
#
_entry.id   AF-A0AAX3WG40-F1
#
_cell.length_a   1.000
_cell.length_b   1.000
_cell.length_c   1.000
_cell.angle_alpha   90.00
_cell.angle_beta   90.00
_cell.angle_gamma   90.00
#
_symmetry.space_group_name_H-M   'P 1'
#
loop_
_entity.id
_entity.type
_entity.pdbx_description
1 polymer ?
#
loop_
_entity_poly.entity_id
_entity_poly.type
_entity_poly.pdbx_seq_one_letter_code
_entity_poly.pdbx_strand_id
1 'polypeptide(L)'
;MSAHATATAIEQEAEAFCRRRFRDQADYLEAKDAHCKRVRSLVRKLRREIGVPEMLSFGTGRRTFGGRSFDVQLRMPRDRKAG
;
A
#
# COMPACT_ATOMS: atom_id res chain seq x y z
N MET A 1 -16.53 4.19 7.95
CA MET A 1 -16.33 4.83 6.63
C MET A 1 -16.57 3.77 5.57
N SER A 2 -17.23 4.14 4.47
CA SER A 2 -17.39 3.26 3.31
C SER A 2 -16.18 3.36 2.38
N ALA A 3 -15.98 2.36 1.51
CA ALA A 3 -14.95 2.38 0.47
C ALA A 3 -15.00 3.66 -0.38
N HIS A 4 -16.21 4.13 -0.70
CA HIS A 4 -16.43 5.39 -1.40
C HIS A 4 -15.88 6.59 -0.63
N ALA A 5 -16.11 6.67 0.69
CA ALA A 5 -15.58 7.76 1.51
C ALA A 5 -14.04 7.76 1.53
N THR A 6 -13.41 6.58 1.57
CA THR A 6 -11.94 6.46 1.52
C THR A 6 -11.40 6.85 0.13
N ALA A 7 -12.09 6.49 -0.95
CA ALA A 7 -11.73 6.92 -2.31
C ALA A 7 -11.81 8.44 -2.48
N THR A 8 -12.90 9.07 -2.04
CA THR A 8 -13.05 10.53 -2.04
C THR A 8 -11.96 11.22 -1.20
N ALA A 9 -11.57 10.63 -0.06
CA ALA A 9 -10.49 11.18 0.75
C ALA A 9 -9.13 11.16 0.02
N ILE A 10 -8.88 10.16 -0.84
CA ILE A 10 -7.66 10.12 -1.68
C ILE A 10 -7.67 11.25 -2.71
N GLU A 11 -8.80 11.47 -3.37
CA GLU A 11 -8.96 12.55 -4.35
C GLU A 11 -8.76 13.92 -3.70
N GLN A 12 -9.38 14.14 -2.53
CA GLN A 12 -9.22 15.38 -1.76
C GLN A 12 -7.77 15.63 -1.34
N GLU A 13 -7.05 14.60 -0.92
CA GLU A 13 -5.62 14.70 -0.56
C GLU A 13 -4.75 15.02 -1.79
N ALA A 14 -5.08 14.46 -2.96
CA ALA A 14 -4.40 14.78 -4.21
C ALA A 14 -4.66 16.23 -4.65
N GLU A 15 -5.91 16.69 -4.61
CA GLU A 15 -6.26 18.08 -4.91
C GLU A 15 -5.59 19.06 -3.95
N ALA A 16 -5.58 18.76 -2.66
CA ALA A 16 -4.96 19.59 -1.64
C ALA A 16 -3.46 19.74 -1.87
N PHE A 17 -2.77 18.65 -2.24
CA PHE A 17 -1.35 18.70 -2.58
C PHE A 17 -1.08 19.52 -3.86
N CYS A 18 -1.88 19.32 -4.91
CA CYS A 18 -1.75 20.06 -6.17
C CYS A 18 -1.99 21.56 -6.01
N ARG A 19 -2.90 21.98 -5.12
CA ARG A 19 -3.18 23.40 -4.86
C ARG A 19 -2.17 24.06 -3.92
N ARG A 20 -1.34 23.27 -3.24
CA ARG A 20 -0.36 23.79 -2.29
C ARG A 20 0.73 24.55 -3.03
N ARG A 21 1.07 25.74 -2.52
CA ARG A 21 2.24 26.51 -2.96
C ARG A 21 3.43 26.16 -2.07
N PHE A 22 4.59 26.02 -2.69
CA PHE A 22 5.84 25.68 -2.01
C PHE A 22 6.78 26.87 -2.03
N ARG A 23 7.45 27.13 -0.91
CA ARG A 23 8.38 28.26 -0.78
C ARG A 23 9.73 27.95 -1.41
N ASP A 24 10.19 26.71 -1.25
CA ASP A 24 11.46 26.23 -1.74
C ASP A 24 11.39 24.71 -2.04
N GLN A 25 12.51 24.17 -2.49
CA GLN A 25 12.62 22.76 -2.85
C GLN A 25 12.52 21.82 -1.64
N ALA A 26 12.97 22.25 -0.46
CA ALA A 26 12.92 21.42 0.75
C ALA A 26 11.47 21.26 1.23
N ASP A 27 10.71 22.36 1.30
CA ASP A 27 9.27 22.37 1.61
C ASP A 27 8.48 21.49 0.63
N TYR A 28 8.82 21.54 -0.67
CA TYR A 28 8.20 20.63 -1.65
C TYR A 28 8.48 19.16 -1.35
N LEU A 29 9.74 18.80 -1.09
CA LEU A 29 10.12 17.40 -0.86
C LEU A 29 9.52 16.85 0.44
N GLU A 30 9.52 17.63 1.51
CA GLU A 30 8.90 17.26 2.79
C GLU A 30 7.37 17.11 2.63
N ALA A 31 6.73 18.06 1.96
CA ALA A 31 5.31 17.98 1.69
C ALA A 31 4.95 16.78 0.80
N LYS A 32 5.80 16.45 -0.19
CA LYS A 32 5.63 15.28 -1.06
C LYS A 32 5.74 13.99 -0.26
N ASP A 33 6.74 13.85 0.61
CA ASP A 33 6.88 12.66 1.46
C ASP A 33 5.68 12.48 2.39
N ALA A 34 5.22 13.58 3.02
CA ALA A 34 4.04 13.57 3.87
C ALA A 34 2.76 13.19 3.09
N HIS A 35 2.58 13.74 1.88
CA HIS A 35 1.49 13.39 0.97
C HIS A 35 1.52 11.91 0.58
N CYS A 36 2.69 11.39 0.17
CA CYS A 36 2.85 9.97 -0.16
C CYS A 36 2.52 9.06 1.02
N LYS A 37 2.91 9.42 2.25
CA LYS A 37 2.56 8.65 3.46
C LYS A 37 1.04 8.61 3.69
N ARG A 38 0.35 9.74 3.54
CA ARG A 38 -1.11 9.84 3.70
C ARG A 38 -1.86 9.06 2.62
N VAL A 39 -1.46 9.20 1.34
CA VAL A 39 -2.09 8.43 0.25
C VAL A 39 -1.87 6.93 0.45
N ARG A 40 -0.66 6.49 0.84
CA ARG A 40 -0.40 5.06 1.09
C ARG A 40 -1.25 4.49 2.23
N SER A 41 -1.50 5.26 3.30
CA SER A 41 -2.35 4.79 4.39
C SER A 41 -3.82 4.67 3.95
N LEU A 42 -4.33 5.66 3.21
CA LEU A 42 -5.68 5.63 2.64
C LEU A 42 -5.85 4.47 1.65
N VAL A 43 -4.88 4.24 0.77
CA VAL A 43 -4.91 3.11 -0.18
C VAL A 43 -4.90 1.76 0.55
N ARG A 44 -4.10 1.60 1.61
CA ARG A 44 -4.12 0.37 2.43
C ARG A 44 -5.48 0.13 3.06
N LYS A 45 -6.10 1.20 3.58
CA LYS A 45 -7.46 1.14 4.14
C LYS A 45 -8.49 0.77 3.07
N LEU A 46 -8.46 1.45 1.92
CA LEU A 46 -9.36 1.17 0.80
C LEU A 46 -9.25 -0.28 0.36
N ARG A 47 -8.04 -0.81 0.19
CA ARG A 47 -7.80 -2.23 -0.17
C ARG A 47 -8.51 -3.19 0.77
N ARG A 48 -8.44 -2.95 2.09
CA ARG A 48 -9.17 -3.76 3.08
C ARG A 48 -10.68 -3.63 2.92
N GLU A 49 -11.19 -2.43 2.67
CA GLU A 49 -12.63 -2.16 2.50
C GLU A 49 -13.21 -2.80 1.23
N ILE A 50 -12.45 -2.89 0.14
CA ILE A 50 -12.86 -3.51 -1.13
C ILE A 50 -12.49 -5.00 -1.23
N GLY A 51 -12.00 -5.60 -0.14
CA GLY A 51 -11.64 -7.02 -0.09
C GLY A 51 -10.40 -7.39 -0.92
N VAL A 52 -9.56 -6.41 -1.30
CA VAL A 52 -8.26 -6.69 -1.91
C VAL A 52 -7.35 -7.30 -0.84
N PRO A 53 -6.88 -8.54 -1.03
CA PRO A 53 -5.94 -9.15 -0.10
C PRO A 53 -4.71 -8.26 0.01
N GLU A 54 -4.25 -7.99 1.24
CA GLU A 54 -2.93 -7.39 1.38
C GLU A 54 -1.93 -8.31 0.66
N MET A 55 -1.05 -7.70 -0.15
CA MET A 55 0.16 -8.39 -0.61
C MET A 55 0.96 -8.71 0.63
N LEU A 56 0.64 -9.85 1.22
CA LEU A 56 1.49 -10.55 2.13
C LEU A 56 2.63 -11.00 1.24
N SER A 57 3.70 -10.20 1.21
CA SER A 57 5.01 -10.74 0.88
C SER A 57 5.31 -11.73 1.99
N PHE A 58 4.75 -12.92 1.87
CA PHE A 58 5.03 -13.98 2.80
C PHE A 58 6.49 -14.33 2.53
N GLY A 59 7.39 -13.80 3.36
CA GLY A 59 8.68 -14.45 3.55
C GLY A 59 8.38 -15.92 3.83
N THR A 60 9.14 -16.82 3.21
CA THR A 60 8.92 -18.26 3.31
C THR A 60 8.85 -18.74 4.76
N GLY A 61 8.15 -19.85 4.99
CA GLY A 61 7.97 -20.47 6.29
C GLY A 61 6.56 -20.30 6.88
N ARG A 62 6.43 -20.69 8.16
CA ARG A 62 5.14 -20.81 8.86
C ARG A 62 4.53 -19.45 9.18
N ARG A 63 3.24 -19.30 8.89
CA ARG A 63 2.46 -18.06 9.09
C ARG A 63 1.08 -18.34 9.66
N THR A 64 0.50 -17.33 10.30
CA THR A 64 -0.85 -17.37 10.88
C THR A 64 -1.69 -16.19 10.39
N PHE A 65 -2.85 -16.45 9.82
CA PHE A 65 -3.82 -15.42 9.40
C PHE A 65 -5.23 -15.85 9.78
N GLY A 66 -5.98 -14.98 10.48
CA GLY A 66 -7.36 -15.25 10.88
C GLY A 66 -7.54 -16.55 11.68
N GLY A 67 -6.59 -16.88 12.56
CA GLY A 67 -6.61 -18.12 13.35
C GLY A 67 -6.17 -19.39 12.62
N ARG A 68 -5.84 -19.30 11.32
CA ARG A 68 -5.36 -20.45 10.52
C ARG A 68 -3.85 -20.38 10.34
N SER A 69 -3.19 -21.51 10.55
CA SER A 69 -1.75 -21.66 10.26
C SER A 69 -1.56 -22.22 8.86
N PHE A 70 -0.64 -21.67 8.08
CA PHE A 70 -0.23 -22.18 6.77
C PHE A 70 1.27 -21.97 6.56
N ASP A 71 1.86 -22.80 5.69
CA ASP A 71 3.28 -22.71 5.31
C ASP A 71 3.40 -22.11 3.91
N VAL A 72 4.27 -21.12 3.76
CA VAL A 72 4.49 -20.44 2.48
C VAL A 72 5.83 -20.90 1.91
N GLN A 73 5.75 -21.62 0.80
CA GLN A 73 6.93 -22.15 0.11
C GLN A 73 7.21 -21.37 -1.17
N LEU A 74 8.48 -21.13 -1.45
CA LEU A 74 8.91 -20.55 -2.71
C LEU A 74 8.72 -21.59 -3.81
N ARG A 75 7.76 -21.38 -4.72
CA ARG A 75 7.65 -22.22 -5.91
C ARG A 75 8.65 -21.72 -6.94
N MET A 76 9.82 -22.36 -7.02
CA MET A 76 10.73 -22.15 -8.15
C MET A 76 10.00 -22.55 -9.44
N PRO A 77 10.00 -21.72 -10.50
CA PRO A 77 9.50 -22.12 -11.80
C PRO A 77 10.32 -23.33 -12.30
N ARG A 78 9.64 -24.32 -12.89
CA ARG A 78 10.20 -25.62 -13.30
C ARG A 78 11.33 -25.53 -14.34
N ASP A 79 11.60 -24.36 -14.90
CA ASP A 79 12.49 -24.19 -16.06
C ASP A 79 13.86 -23.58 -15.76
N ARG A 80 14.30 -23.53 -14.50
CA ARG A 80 15.73 -23.28 -14.21
C ARG A 80 16.41 -24.57 -13.78
N LYS A 81 16.80 -25.38 -14.76
CA LYS A 81 17.98 -26.24 -14.60
C LYS A 81 19.15 -25.31 -14.26
N ALA A 82 19.75 -25.52 -13.10
CA ALA A 82 21.06 -24.96 -12.81
C ALA A 82 22.04 -25.48 -13.87
N GLY A 83 22.61 -24.55 -14.62
CA GLY A 83 23.81 -24.72 -15.44
C GLY A 83 24.85 -23.74 -14.92
#